data_AF-A0A6N9U0H5-F1
#
_entry.id   AF-A0A6N9U0H5-F1
#
_cell.length_a   1.000
_cell.length_b   1.000
_cell.length_c   1.000
_cell.angle_alpha   90.00
_cell.angle_beta   90.00
_cell.angle_gamma   90.00
#
_symmetry.space_group_name_H-M   'P 1'
#
loop_
_entity.id
_entity.type
_entity.pdbx_description
1 polymer ?
#
loop_
_entity_poly.entity_id
_entity_poly.type
_entity_poly.pdbx_seq_one_letter_code
_entity_poly.pdbx_strand_id
1 'polypeptide(L)'
;MIEHHVRVHPSADRLPREDQLAWKLASVATGTEELDAGSTAMAVNRVIDNASVAVASLLRRPVAVARAQATAHRTAAPGASVFGSRSRVSPEWAAWANGTAVRELDFHDTYLAADYSHPGDNIPPLLAVAQHTGRTGADLLRGIIAAYEIHVALVKGICLHEHRIDHVAHLSAATAGGLGALLRLPTETVYQAVQQAVHTTTATRQSRKGEISSWKAYAPAFAGKAAIEAVDRAMRGETSPSPVYEGEDGFLAWMLDGPDSDYTVLLPEPGEPRRAILDTYTKEHSAEYQAQAIIDLARRLREKAGPLDQVRSIVLHTSHHTHHVIGSGANDPQKYDPTASRETLDHSVPYIFAVALEDGTWHHERSYAPDRARRPGTVELWQKITTVEDPAWTRRYHDPDPERRAFGGRAVITLADGTVIEDELALADAHPAGARPFDRPAYTGKFRTLAEGVVTRSAQDAFLDSAARLAELSAADLGGLFPAVDTEAVAAFDASLPKGLF
;
A
#
# COMPACT_ATOMS: atom_id res chain seq x y z
N MET A 1 7.73 20.87 -12.76
CA MET A 1 8.04 19.43 -13.00
C MET A 1 9.02 19.30 -14.17
N ILE A 2 10.06 18.49 -14.00
CA ILE A 2 11.11 18.19 -14.97
C ILE A 2 10.92 16.75 -15.49
N GLU A 3 10.97 16.58 -16.81
CA GLU A 3 11.03 15.26 -17.44
C GLU A 3 12.48 14.75 -17.47
N HIS A 4 12.69 13.53 -16.96
CA HIS A 4 13.97 12.85 -17.02
C HIS A 4 13.86 11.59 -17.86
N HIS A 5 14.57 11.55 -18.98
CA HIS A 5 14.77 10.34 -19.76
C HIS A 5 15.82 9.46 -19.09
N VAL A 6 15.49 8.19 -18.88
CA VAL A 6 16.31 7.21 -18.16
C VAL A 6 16.54 6.04 -19.11
N ARG A 7 17.77 5.93 -19.59
CA ARG A 7 18.18 4.99 -20.63
C ARG A 7 19.40 4.20 -20.19
N VAL A 8 19.64 3.07 -20.82
CA VAL A 8 20.87 2.29 -20.58
C VAL A 8 22.07 3.01 -21.20
N HIS A 9 23.17 3.04 -20.46
CA HIS A 9 24.45 3.63 -20.84
C HIS A 9 25.55 2.57 -20.76
N PRO A 10 26.29 2.33 -21.86
CA PRO A 10 27.51 1.55 -21.85
C PRO A 10 28.51 2.06 -20.80
N SER A 11 29.30 1.15 -20.21
CA SER A 11 30.31 1.51 -19.20
C SER A 11 31.35 2.53 -19.72
N ALA A 12 31.54 2.59 -21.03
CA ALA A 12 32.43 3.55 -21.69
C ALA A 12 31.93 5.00 -21.67
N ASP A 13 30.61 5.23 -21.55
CA ASP A 13 30.00 6.56 -21.64
C ASP A 13 30.27 7.43 -20.41
N ARG A 14 30.56 6.79 -19.25
CA ARG A 14 30.84 7.46 -17.96
C ARG A 14 29.77 8.50 -17.59
N LEU A 15 28.50 8.09 -17.59
CA LEU A 15 27.36 8.92 -17.21
C LEU A 15 27.63 9.64 -15.86
N PRO A 16 27.70 10.98 -15.82
CA PRO A 16 27.90 11.73 -14.59
C PRO A 16 26.85 11.37 -13.54
N ARG A 17 27.24 11.25 -12.28
CA ARG A 17 26.32 10.86 -11.21
C ARG A 17 25.12 11.79 -11.11
N GLU A 18 25.32 13.09 -11.37
CA GLU A 18 24.28 14.12 -11.33
C GLU A 18 23.19 13.90 -12.38
N ASP A 19 23.52 13.21 -13.47
CA ASP A 19 22.59 12.87 -14.55
C ASP A 19 21.86 11.55 -14.31
N GLN A 20 22.29 10.74 -13.33
CA GLN A 20 21.66 9.46 -12.98
C GLN A 20 20.35 9.68 -12.21
N LEU A 21 19.35 8.84 -12.47
CA LEU A 21 18.04 8.87 -11.82
C LEU A 21 18.19 8.75 -10.31
N ALA A 22 19.04 7.86 -9.81
CA ALA A 22 19.24 7.72 -8.36
C ALA A 22 19.73 9.02 -7.70
N TRP A 23 20.55 9.82 -8.38
CA TRP A 23 20.97 11.13 -7.87
C TRP A 23 19.84 12.15 -7.92
N LYS A 24 19.05 12.14 -8.98
CA LYS A 24 17.86 13.01 -9.12
C LYS A 24 16.84 12.70 -8.02
N LEU A 25 16.57 11.43 -7.74
CA LEU A 25 15.73 11.00 -6.62
C LEU A 25 16.31 11.45 -5.26
N ALA A 26 17.61 11.26 -5.05
CA ALA A 26 18.29 11.74 -3.85
C ALA A 26 18.18 13.26 -3.68
N SER A 27 18.30 14.02 -4.77
CA SER A 27 18.15 15.48 -4.79
C SER A 27 16.72 15.92 -4.49
N VAL A 28 15.71 15.17 -4.97
CA VAL A 28 14.30 15.42 -4.62
C VAL A 28 14.09 15.24 -3.11
N ALA A 29 14.63 14.17 -2.54
CA ALA A 29 14.57 13.90 -1.10
C ALA A 29 15.25 14.99 -0.28
N THR A 30 16.52 15.30 -0.55
CA THR A 30 17.30 16.26 0.25
C THR A 30 16.82 17.70 0.06
N GLY A 31 16.23 18.02 -1.09
CA GLY A 31 15.58 19.32 -1.34
C GLY A 31 14.18 19.47 -0.73
N THR A 32 13.67 18.47 0.01
CA THR A 32 12.36 18.58 0.69
C THR A 32 12.53 19.31 2.02
N GLU A 33 12.38 20.65 2.00
CA GLU A 33 12.54 21.48 3.19
C GLU A 33 11.21 22.03 3.71
N GLU A 34 10.56 22.89 2.93
CA GLU A 34 9.24 23.42 3.22
C GLU A 34 8.15 22.41 2.85
N LEU A 35 7.26 22.13 3.79
CA LEU A 35 6.20 21.14 3.61
C LEU A 35 4.90 21.83 3.23
N ASP A 36 4.32 21.40 2.11
CA ASP A 36 2.99 21.84 1.68
C ASP A 36 1.95 21.45 2.76
N ALA A 37 1.05 22.37 3.08
CA ALA A 37 0.08 22.18 4.16
C ALA A 37 -0.90 21.04 3.88
N GLY A 38 -1.36 20.91 2.63
CA GLY A 38 -2.25 19.82 2.21
C GLY A 38 -1.54 18.47 2.32
N SER A 39 -0.30 18.40 1.84
CA SER A 39 0.53 17.20 1.91
C SER A 39 0.84 16.79 3.35
N THR A 40 1.09 17.76 4.22
CA THR A 40 1.25 17.55 5.67
C THR A 40 -0.02 16.99 6.30
N ALA A 41 -1.18 17.59 6.02
CA ALA A 41 -2.46 17.13 6.53
C ALA A 41 -2.78 15.69 6.07
N MET A 42 -2.46 15.37 4.81
CA MET A 42 -2.62 14.02 4.25
C MET A 42 -1.63 13.03 4.86
N ALA A 43 -0.37 13.39 5.08
CA ALA A 43 0.60 12.52 5.75
C ALA A 43 0.11 12.10 7.15
N VAL A 44 -0.52 13.01 7.90
CA VAL A 44 -1.16 12.67 9.17
C VAL A 44 -2.32 11.68 8.97
N ASN A 45 -3.14 11.86 7.94
CA ASN A 45 -4.20 10.89 7.61
C ASN A 45 -3.62 9.49 7.33
N ARG A 46 -2.48 9.40 6.61
CA ARG A 46 -1.81 8.13 6.31
C ARG A 46 -1.23 7.46 7.55
N VAL A 47 -0.75 8.24 8.53
CA VAL A 47 -0.33 7.69 9.85
C VAL A 47 -1.53 7.09 10.59
N ILE A 48 -2.68 7.77 10.58
CA ILE A 48 -3.93 7.22 11.16
C ILE A 48 -4.35 5.95 10.43
N ASP A 49 -4.34 5.96 9.11
CA ASP A 49 -4.73 4.83 8.26
C ASP A 49 -3.86 3.59 8.53
N ASN A 50 -2.54 3.76 8.52
CA ASN A 50 -1.60 2.69 8.82
C ASN A 50 -1.79 2.11 10.23
N ALA A 51 -1.93 2.96 11.25
CA ALA A 51 -2.17 2.49 12.61
C ALA A 51 -3.49 1.71 12.71
N SER A 52 -4.53 2.14 11.99
CA SER A 52 -5.82 1.44 11.92
C SER A 52 -5.66 0.01 11.42
N VAL A 53 -4.93 -0.16 10.32
CA VAL A 53 -4.71 -1.49 9.74
C VAL A 53 -3.80 -2.34 10.63
N ALA A 54 -2.76 -1.74 11.21
CA ALA A 54 -1.83 -2.44 12.09
C ALA A 54 -2.53 -3.00 13.35
N VAL A 55 -3.41 -2.22 13.99
CA VAL A 55 -4.12 -2.69 15.19
C VAL A 55 -5.13 -3.78 14.87
N ALA A 56 -5.88 -3.66 13.77
CA ALA A 56 -6.81 -4.70 13.33
C ALA A 56 -6.10 -6.01 12.96
N SER A 57 -4.82 -5.95 12.60
CA SER A 57 -4.04 -7.11 12.17
C SER A 57 -3.26 -7.80 13.30
N LEU A 58 -3.32 -7.31 14.54
CA LEU A 58 -2.40 -7.72 15.62
C LEU A 58 -2.37 -9.22 15.91
N LEU A 59 -3.54 -9.88 15.83
CA LEU A 59 -3.71 -11.30 16.11
C LEU A 59 -3.69 -12.16 14.83
N ARG A 60 -3.34 -11.57 13.68
CA ARG A 60 -3.11 -12.34 12.46
C ARG A 60 -1.74 -13.01 12.52
N ARG A 61 -1.69 -14.27 12.09
CA ARG A 61 -0.51 -15.11 12.20
C ARG A 61 0.76 -14.49 11.59
N PRO A 62 0.75 -13.90 10.37
CA PRO A 62 1.96 -13.27 9.81
C PRO A 62 2.48 -12.12 10.68
N VAL A 63 1.57 -11.28 11.19
CA VAL A 63 1.92 -10.15 12.06
C VAL A 63 2.51 -10.63 13.39
N ALA A 64 1.90 -11.65 13.99
CA ALA A 64 2.40 -12.24 15.23
C ALA A 64 3.79 -12.90 15.05
N VAL A 65 4.03 -13.60 13.94
CA VAL A 65 5.36 -14.14 13.60
C VAL A 65 6.38 -13.03 13.38
N ALA A 66 6.02 -11.96 12.65
CA ALA A 66 6.92 -10.82 12.40
C ALA A 66 7.29 -10.10 13.69
N ARG A 67 6.31 -9.90 14.59
CA ARG A 67 6.52 -9.34 15.93
C ARG A 67 7.41 -10.23 16.78
N ALA A 68 7.18 -11.54 16.79
CA ALA A 68 8.03 -12.49 17.51
C ALA A 68 9.49 -12.40 17.06
N GLN A 69 9.75 -12.42 15.73
CA GLN A 69 11.08 -12.20 15.16
C GLN A 69 11.68 -10.88 15.64
N ALA A 70 10.96 -9.77 15.50
CA ALA A 70 11.46 -8.46 15.91
C ALA A 70 11.81 -8.40 17.41
N THR A 71 10.95 -8.95 18.28
CA THR A 71 11.15 -8.93 19.74
C THR A 71 12.29 -9.81 20.23
N ALA A 72 12.84 -10.68 19.38
CA ALA A 72 14.09 -11.41 19.64
C ALA A 72 15.33 -10.53 19.43
N HIS A 73 15.22 -9.46 18.64
CA HIS A 73 16.28 -8.48 18.36
C HIS A 73 16.10 -7.21 19.21
N ARG A 74 16.03 -7.37 20.53
CA ARG A 74 15.88 -6.24 21.47
C ARG A 74 17.10 -5.36 21.45
N THR A 75 16.88 -4.07 21.63
CA THR A 75 17.94 -3.07 21.80
C THR A 75 17.67 -2.20 23.02
N ALA A 76 18.73 -1.61 23.58
CA ALA A 76 18.59 -0.61 24.64
C ALA A 76 17.94 0.67 24.08
N ALA A 77 17.42 1.53 24.97
CA ALA A 77 16.84 2.80 24.56
C ALA A 77 17.84 3.65 23.73
N PRO A 78 17.37 4.41 22.73
CA PRO A 78 15.97 4.71 22.45
C PRO A 78 15.20 3.58 21.73
N GLY A 79 15.84 2.83 20.82
CA GLY A 79 15.20 1.76 20.02
C GLY A 79 13.96 2.23 19.26
N ALA A 80 13.20 1.27 18.70
CA ALA A 80 11.92 1.53 18.05
C ALA A 80 10.80 0.66 18.64
N SER A 81 9.57 1.20 18.63
CA SER A 81 8.37 0.52 19.14
C SER A 81 7.82 -0.49 18.13
N VAL A 82 7.12 -1.52 18.63
CA VAL A 82 6.41 -2.52 17.81
C VAL A 82 4.95 -2.57 18.24
N PHE A 83 4.02 -2.55 17.27
CA PHE A 83 2.58 -2.67 17.56
C PHE A 83 2.29 -3.94 18.38
N GLY A 84 1.55 -3.78 19.49
CA GLY A 84 1.20 -4.89 20.38
C GLY A 84 2.32 -5.37 21.31
N SER A 85 3.46 -4.66 21.39
CA SER A 85 4.57 -5.03 22.27
C SER A 85 5.06 -3.83 23.10
N ARG A 86 5.52 -4.12 24.32
CA ARG A 86 6.24 -3.14 25.16
C ARG A 86 7.75 -3.10 24.86
N SER A 87 8.24 -4.03 24.02
CA SER A 87 9.68 -4.15 23.72
C SER A 87 10.17 -2.98 22.87
N ARG A 88 11.44 -2.64 23.03
CA ARG A 88 12.20 -1.82 22.08
C ARG A 88 13.16 -2.69 21.30
N VAL A 89 13.17 -2.52 19.99
CA VAL A 89 13.96 -3.35 19.06
C VAL A 89 14.76 -2.46 18.12
N SER A 90 15.74 -3.02 17.43
CA SER A 90 16.48 -2.30 16.39
C SER A 90 15.54 -1.81 15.28
N PRO A 91 15.77 -0.62 14.69
CA PRO A 91 14.81 0.03 13.80
C PRO A 91 14.42 -0.81 12.57
N GLU A 92 15.35 -1.60 12.04
CA GLU A 92 15.13 -2.50 10.92
C GLU A 92 14.19 -3.65 11.26
N TRP A 93 14.19 -4.11 12.52
CA TRP A 93 13.27 -5.13 13.02
C TRP A 93 11.91 -4.55 13.41
N ALA A 94 11.86 -3.30 13.88
CA ALA A 94 10.60 -2.59 14.05
C ALA A 94 9.93 -2.32 12.69
N ALA A 95 10.70 -1.94 11.67
CA ALA A 95 10.21 -1.78 10.30
C ALA A 95 9.63 -3.09 9.75
N TRP A 96 10.31 -4.22 9.98
CA TRP A 96 9.84 -5.56 9.62
C TRP A 96 8.48 -5.90 10.26
N ALA A 97 8.37 -5.78 11.58
CA ALA A 97 7.14 -6.15 12.28
C ALA A 97 5.98 -5.19 11.98
N ASN A 98 6.23 -3.87 12.04
CA ASN A 98 5.20 -2.86 11.84
C ASN A 98 4.78 -2.76 10.38
N GLY A 99 5.71 -2.92 9.43
CA GLY A 99 5.40 -3.00 8.00
C GLY A 99 4.50 -4.18 7.66
N THR A 100 4.80 -5.35 8.23
CA THR A 100 3.94 -6.54 8.06
C THR A 100 2.53 -6.27 8.61
N ALA A 101 2.43 -5.63 9.79
CA ALA A 101 1.15 -5.28 10.40
C ALA A 101 0.32 -4.32 9.54
N VAL A 102 0.94 -3.30 8.96
CA VAL A 102 0.30 -2.31 8.08
C VAL A 102 -0.14 -2.94 6.76
N ARG A 103 0.62 -3.90 6.22
CA ARG A 103 0.34 -4.50 4.92
C ARG A 103 -0.66 -5.66 4.96
N GLU A 104 -0.76 -6.37 6.08
CA GLU A 104 -1.43 -7.67 6.20
C GLU A 104 -2.87 -7.68 5.66
N LEU A 105 -3.71 -6.69 6.01
CA LEU A 105 -5.11 -6.66 5.56
C LEU A 105 -5.29 -6.07 4.15
N ASP A 106 -4.21 -5.58 3.52
CA ASP A 106 -4.24 -4.89 2.23
C ASP A 106 -5.21 -3.71 2.21
N PHE A 107 -5.26 -2.97 3.33
CA PHE A 107 -6.36 -2.05 3.62
C PHE A 107 -5.88 -0.62 3.95
N HIS A 108 -4.62 -0.31 3.74
CA HIS A 108 -4.13 1.06 3.78
C HIS A 108 -4.14 1.66 2.36
N ASP A 109 -3.47 2.78 2.16
CA ASP A 109 -3.47 3.47 0.88
C ASP A 109 -2.80 2.71 -0.27
N THR A 110 -3.12 3.17 -1.47
CA THR A 110 -2.60 2.66 -2.72
C THR A 110 -2.54 3.78 -3.74
N TYR A 111 -1.79 3.52 -4.80
CA TYR A 111 -1.68 4.39 -5.96
C TYR A 111 -1.51 3.53 -7.20
N LEU A 112 -2.29 3.80 -8.25
CA LEU A 112 -2.23 3.05 -9.51
C LEU A 112 -1.91 4.01 -10.66
N ALA A 113 -0.80 3.73 -11.35
CA ALA A 113 -0.40 4.40 -12.57
C ALA A 113 0.17 3.43 -13.61
N ALA A 114 1.38 3.68 -14.13
CA ALA A 114 2.02 2.72 -15.01
C ALA A 114 2.26 1.41 -14.23
N ASP A 115 2.71 1.50 -12.98
CA ASP A 115 2.72 0.41 -12.01
C ASP A 115 1.65 0.57 -10.92
N TYR A 116 1.63 -0.34 -9.96
CA TYR A 116 0.78 -0.31 -8.77
C TYR A 116 1.62 -0.23 -7.51
N SER A 117 1.19 0.54 -6.52
CA SER A 117 1.91 0.64 -5.25
C SER A 117 1.04 0.89 -4.04
N HIS A 118 1.71 0.82 -2.90
CA HIS A 118 1.19 1.10 -1.56
C HIS A 118 2.14 2.08 -0.86
N PRO A 119 2.04 3.39 -1.11
CA PRO A 119 3.00 4.36 -0.58
C PRO A 119 3.04 4.44 0.95
N GLY A 120 1.96 4.07 1.64
CA GLY A 120 1.87 3.92 3.09
C GLY A 120 2.87 2.94 3.69
N ASP A 121 3.36 1.97 2.92
CA ASP A 121 4.41 1.04 3.35
C ASP A 121 5.75 1.75 3.67
N ASN A 122 5.96 3.00 3.23
CA ASN A 122 7.13 3.80 3.60
C ASN A 122 7.10 4.28 5.07
N ILE A 123 5.93 4.39 5.70
CA ILE A 123 5.79 5.03 7.02
C ILE A 123 6.43 4.19 8.15
N PRO A 124 6.23 2.86 8.23
CA PRO A 124 6.83 2.04 9.28
C PRO A 124 8.36 2.14 9.41
N PRO A 125 9.17 2.03 8.33
CA PRO A 125 10.62 2.20 8.44
C PRO A 125 11.02 3.64 8.83
N LEU A 126 10.34 4.66 8.31
CA LEU A 126 10.60 6.06 8.65
C LEU A 126 10.34 6.34 10.15
N LEU A 127 9.20 5.87 10.67
CA LEU A 127 8.85 6.03 12.09
C LEU A 127 9.82 5.28 13.00
N ALA A 128 10.22 4.06 12.62
CA ALA A 128 11.18 3.28 13.38
C ALA A 128 12.54 3.99 13.47
N VAL A 129 13.06 4.51 12.36
CA VAL A 129 14.32 5.27 12.36
C VAL A 129 14.17 6.60 13.10
N ALA A 130 13.03 7.29 12.99
CA ALA A 130 12.78 8.53 13.72
C ALA A 130 12.90 8.33 15.24
N GLN A 131 12.23 7.29 15.77
CA GLN A 131 12.33 6.94 17.18
C GLN A 131 13.76 6.57 17.58
N HIS A 132 14.42 5.73 16.78
CA HIS A 132 15.76 5.26 17.08
C HIS A 132 16.82 6.38 17.06
N THR A 133 16.66 7.39 16.21
CA THR A 133 17.64 8.47 16.00
C THR A 133 17.25 9.78 16.69
N GLY A 134 16.20 9.77 17.51
CA GLY A 134 15.77 10.94 18.28
C GLY A 134 15.20 12.07 17.43
N ARG A 135 14.53 11.76 16.31
CA ARG A 135 13.95 12.75 15.40
C ARG A 135 12.54 13.13 15.80
N THR A 136 12.12 14.33 15.39
CA THR A 136 10.80 14.89 15.75
C THR A 136 9.72 14.44 14.77
N GLY A 137 8.46 14.69 15.10
CA GLY A 137 7.37 14.45 14.16
C GLY A 137 7.39 15.35 12.92
N ALA A 138 7.98 16.56 13.01
CA ALA A 138 8.25 17.39 11.83
C ALA A 138 9.29 16.75 10.89
N ASP A 139 10.31 16.08 11.44
CA ASP A 139 11.29 15.33 10.65
C ASP A 139 10.67 14.09 10.01
N LEU A 140 9.78 13.39 10.75
CA LEU A 140 9.01 12.27 10.21
C LEU A 140 8.12 12.70 9.04
N LEU A 141 7.40 13.82 9.17
CA LEU A 141 6.59 14.38 8.08
C LEU A 141 7.40 14.68 6.83
N ARG A 142 8.60 15.26 6.98
CA ARG A 142 9.52 15.50 5.86
C ARG A 142 9.89 14.21 5.14
N GLY A 143 10.24 13.16 5.91
CA GLY A 143 10.55 11.85 5.37
C GLY A 143 9.38 11.21 4.62
N ILE A 144 8.17 11.28 5.19
CA ILE A 144 6.96 10.73 4.57
C ILE A 144 6.67 11.43 3.25
N ILE A 145 6.67 12.76 3.24
CA ILE A 145 6.36 13.54 2.05
C ILE A 145 7.40 13.28 0.94
N ALA A 146 8.69 13.25 1.27
CA ALA A 146 9.74 12.93 0.31
C ALA A 146 9.62 11.51 -0.25
N ALA A 147 9.32 10.52 0.60
CA ALA A 147 9.14 9.13 0.17
C ALA A 147 7.96 8.99 -0.78
N TYR A 148 6.83 9.63 -0.48
CA TYR A 148 5.65 9.59 -1.35
C TYR A 148 5.92 10.24 -2.70
N GLU A 149 6.62 11.37 -2.73
CA GLU A 149 7.01 12.04 -3.98
C GLU A 149 7.82 11.11 -4.89
N ILE A 150 8.87 10.49 -4.34
CA ILE A 150 9.73 9.56 -5.08
C ILE A 150 8.95 8.32 -5.52
N HIS A 151 8.17 7.72 -4.62
CA HIS A 151 7.46 6.47 -4.93
C HIS A 151 6.43 6.68 -6.04
N VAL A 152 5.64 7.77 -5.96
CA VAL A 152 4.63 8.09 -6.97
C VAL A 152 5.28 8.44 -8.30
N ALA A 153 6.39 9.18 -8.32
CA ALA A 153 7.11 9.48 -9.55
C ALA A 153 7.61 8.21 -10.26
N LEU A 154 8.20 7.26 -9.51
CA LEU A 154 8.65 5.98 -10.06
C LEU A 154 7.48 5.15 -10.60
N VAL A 155 6.36 5.09 -9.88
CA VAL A 155 5.16 4.35 -10.27
C VAL A 155 4.46 4.97 -11.50
N LYS A 156 4.56 6.30 -11.68
CA LYS A 156 4.11 6.99 -12.91
C LYS A 156 5.02 6.69 -14.10
N GLY A 157 6.33 6.62 -13.89
CA GLY A 157 7.32 6.57 -14.98
C GLY A 157 7.83 5.20 -15.40
N ILE A 158 7.79 4.18 -14.53
CA ILE A 158 8.41 2.86 -14.77
C ILE A 158 7.46 1.74 -14.30
N CYS A 159 6.95 0.93 -15.23
CA CYS A 159 6.10 -0.22 -14.93
C CYS A 159 6.93 -1.47 -14.60
N LEU A 160 6.96 -1.93 -13.34
CA LEU A 160 7.63 -3.20 -13.02
C LEU A 160 6.72 -4.40 -13.28
N HIS A 161 5.41 -4.19 -13.28
CA HIS A 161 4.43 -5.25 -13.47
C HIS A 161 4.53 -5.94 -14.83
N GLU A 162 4.76 -5.19 -15.91
CA GLU A 162 4.89 -5.74 -17.27
C GLU A 162 6.05 -6.75 -17.37
N HIS A 163 7.10 -6.54 -16.57
CA HIS A 163 8.29 -7.39 -16.45
C HIS A 163 8.15 -8.48 -15.38
N ARG A 164 6.97 -8.63 -14.78
CA ARG A 164 6.72 -9.60 -13.69
C ARG A 164 7.66 -9.39 -12.50
N ILE A 165 8.02 -8.14 -12.22
CA ILE A 165 8.77 -7.74 -11.04
C ILE A 165 7.80 -7.23 -9.98
N ASP A 166 8.15 -7.48 -8.71
CA ASP A 166 7.39 -6.94 -7.59
C ASP A 166 7.71 -5.45 -7.40
N HIS A 167 6.68 -4.65 -7.14
CA HIS A 167 6.75 -3.19 -7.02
C HIS A 167 7.62 -2.69 -5.86
N VAL A 168 8.08 -3.60 -4.98
CA VAL A 168 8.84 -3.26 -3.77
C VAL A 168 10.23 -2.66 -4.06
N ALA A 169 10.74 -2.77 -5.29
CA ALA A 169 11.96 -2.07 -5.71
C ALA A 169 11.77 -0.54 -5.73
N HIS A 170 10.60 -0.05 -6.20
CA HIS A 170 10.27 1.38 -6.13
C HIS A 170 10.07 1.83 -4.68
N LEU A 171 9.47 0.97 -3.85
CA LEU A 171 9.28 1.22 -2.42
C LEU A 171 10.61 1.37 -1.68
N SER A 172 11.60 0.52 -1.94
CA SER A 172 12.89 0.60 -1.24
C SER A 172 13.67 1.86 -1.62
N ALA A 173 13.65 2.26 -2.89
CA ALA A 173 14.21 3.53 -3.37
C ALA A 173 13.55 4.72 -2.68
N ALA A 174 12.21 4.74 -2.62
CA ALA A 174 11.44 5.77 -1.95
C ALA A 174 11.71 5.82 -0.44
N THR A 175 11.82 4.67 0.22
CA THR A 175 12.13 4.60 1.66
C THR A 175 13.54 5.13 1.93
N ALA A 176 14.53 4.76 1.11
CA ALA A 176 15.90 5.27 1.24
C ALA A 176 15.95 6.80 1.08
N GLY A 177 15.23 7.34 0.08
CA GLY A 177 15.06 8.79 -0.10
C GLY A 177 14.39 9.46 1.09
N GLY A 178 13.27 8.92 1.56
CA GLY A 178 12.55 9.43 2.74
C GLY A 178 13.39 9.41 4.01
N LEU A 179 14.18 8.36 4.24
CA LEU A 179 15.13 8.29 5.36
C LEU A 179 16.22 9.36 5.23
N GLY A 180 16.71 9.59 4.02
CA GLY A 180 17.63 10.68 3.71
C GLY A 180 17.07 12.06 4.07
N ALA A 181 15.83 12.33 3.68
CA ALA A 181 15.13 13.57 4.01
C ALA A 181 14.86 13.72 5.51
N LEU A 182 14.41 12.65 6.17
CA LEU A 182 14.14 12.58 7.61
C LEU A 182 15.40 12.87 8.44
N LEU A 183 16.52 12.30 8.05
CA LEU A 183 17.81 12.44 8.74
C LEU A 183 18.60 13.68 8.30
N ARG A 184 18.16 14.36 7.23
CA ARG A 184 18.86 15.48 6.57
C ARG A 184 20.27 15.10 6.11
N LEU A 185 20.37 13.95 5.44
CA LEU A 185 21.65 13.45 4.92
C LEU A 185 22.08 14.23 3.67
N PRO A 186 23.40 14.26 3.36
CA PRO A 186 23.89 14.75 2.07
C PRO A 186 23.34 13.95 0.89
N THR A 187 23.13 14.61 -0.25
CA THR A 187 22.63 13.98 -1.48
C THR A 187 23.49 12.78 -1.90
N GLU A 188 24.81 12.87 -1.76
CA GLU A 188 25.75 11.79 -2.06
C GLU A 188 25.46 10.52 -1.25
N THR A 189 25.13 10.66 0.04
CA THR A 189 24.82 9.54 0.92
C THR A 189 23.49 8.89 0.52
N VAL A 190 22.46 9.71 0.26
CA VAL A 190 21.15 9.21 -0.15
C VAL A 190 21.23 8.52 -1.50
N TYR A 191 22.02 9.07 -2.43
CA TYR A 191 22.31 8.47 -3.73
C TYR A 191 22.88 7.05 -3.59
N GLN A 192 23.91 6.85 -2.76
CA GLN A 192 24.48 5.51 -2.54
C GLN A 192 23.48 4.54 -1.91
N ALA A 193 22.62 5.04 -1.00
CA ALA A 193 21.59 4.23 -0.37
C ALA A 193 20.53 3.77 -1.37
N VAL A 194 20.02 4.67 -2.23
CA VAL A 194 19.04 4.35 -3.29
C VAL A 194 19.59 3.27 -4.22
N GLN A 195 20.85 3.38 -4.62
CA GLN A 195 21.51 2.42 -5.49
C GLN A 195 21.53 1.01 -4.89
N GLN A 196 21.91 0.89 -3.61
CA GLN A 196 21.89 -0.42 -2.93
C GLN A 196 20.47 -0.94 -2.73
N ALA A 197 19.51 -0.08 -2.34
CA ALA A 197 18.14 -0.51 -2.07
C ALA A 197 17.50 -1.13 -3.31
N VAL A 198 17.58 -0.47 -4.47
CA VAL A 198 17.04 -0.99 -5.75
C VAL A 198 17.71 -2.31 -6.12
N HIS A 199 19.04 -2.36 -6.02
CA HIS A 199 19.82 -3.54 -6.39
C HIS A 199 19.44 -4.79 -5.56
N THR A 200 19.15 -4.63 -4.27
CA THR A 200 18.92 -5.77 -3.36
C THR A 200 17.44 -6.13 -3.15
N THR A 201 16.50 -5.29 -3.58
CA THR A 201 15.06 -5.55 -3.40
C THR A 201 14.32 -5.82 -4.71
N THR A 202 15.03 -6.08 -5.79
CA THR A 202 14.40 -6.52 -7.04
C THR A 202 14.05 -8.00 -6.93
N ALA A 203 12.76 -8.29 -6.86
CA ALA A 203 12.24 -9.65 -6.71
C ALA A 203 11.20 -9.96 -7.78
N THR A 204 11.07 -11.24 -8.14
CA THR A 204 9.99 -11.69 -9.03
C THR A 204 8.61 -11.46 -8.39
N ARG A 205 7.58 -11.31 -9.22
CA ARG A 205 6.19 -11.15 -8.78
C ARG A 205 5.52 -12.47 -8.38
N GLN A 206 6.28 -13.55 -8.21
CA GLN A 206 5.73 -14.83 -7.73
C GLN A 206 5.10 -14.70 -6.34
N SER A 207 5.49 -13.68 -5.56
CA SER A 207 4.85 -13.27 -4.30
C SER A 207 3.34 -13.00 -4.41
N ARG A 208 2.80 -12.81 -5.62
CA ARG A 208 1.43 -12.35 -5.88
C ARG A 208 0.70 -13.19 -6.94
N LYS A 209 1.15 -14.42 -7.24
CA LYS A 209 0.54 -15.32 -8.25
C LYS A 209 0.49 -16.76 -7.75
N GLY A 210 -0.58 -17.50 -8.11
CA GLY A 210 -0.80 -18.88 -7.68
C GLY A 210 -1.33 -18.95 -6.24
N GLU A 211 -0.76 -19.84 -5.42
CA GLU A 211 -1.02 -19.87 -3.98
C GLU A 211 -0.38 -18.63 -3.32
N ILE A 212 -1.19 -17.60 -3.10
CA ILE A 212 -0.73 -16.34 -2.47
C ILE A 212 -0.39 -16.63 -1.01
N SER A 213 0.90 -16.69 -0.70
CA SER A 213 1.40 -16.94 0.65
C SER A 213 1.42 -15.67 1.50
N SER A 214 1.64 -15.84 2.81
CA SER A 214 1.82 -14.72 3.74
C SER A 214 2.98 -13.79 3.37
N TRP A 215 3.91 -14.22 2.51
CA TRP A 215 5.00 -13.38 1.99
C TRP A 215 4.50 -12.08 1.36
N LYS A 216 3.28 -12.05 0.81
CA LYS A 216 2.65 -10.82 0.30
C LYS A 216 2.65 -9.68 1.34
N ALA A 217 2.47 -10.00 2.63
CA ALA A 217 2.50 -9.05 3.73
C ALA A 217 3.93 -8.65 4.14
N TYR A 218 4.89 -9.57 4.03
CA TYR A 218 6.28 -9.34 4.41
C TYR A 218 7.08 -8.58 3.35
N ALA A 219 6.74 -8.72 2.06
CA ALA A 219 7.57 -8.17 0.97
C ALA A 219 7.80 -6.65 1.10
N PRO A 220 6.80 -5.80 1.42
CA PRO A 220 7.05 -4.38 1.66
C PRO A 220 7.87 -4.10 2.92
N ALA A 221 7.65 -4.89 3.98
CA ALA A 221 8.42 -4.79 5.21
C ALA A 221 9.90 -5.14 5.02
N PHE A 222 10.19 -6.12 4.13
CA PHE A 222 11.54 -6.45 3.69
C PHE A 222 12.21 -5.27 3.00
N ALA A 223 11.51 -4.62 2.06
CA ALA A 223 12.04 -3.44 1.36
C ALA A 223 12.38 -2.30 2.32
N GLY A 224 11.52 -2.04 3.32
CA GLY A 224 11.78 -1.06 4.37
C GLY A 224 13.01 -1.42 5.21
N LYS A 225 13.16 -2.68 5.61
CA LYS A 225 14.34 -3.19 6.34
C LYS A 225 15.63 -3.05 5.52
N ALA A 226 15.60 -3.44 4.25
CA ALA A 226 16.73 -3.32 3.34
C ALA A 226 17.14 -1.86 3.09
N ALA A 227 16.18 -0.94 3.00
CA ALA A 227 16.45 0.49 2.86
C ALA A 227 17.14 1.08 4.10
N ILE A 228 16.74 0.67 5.31
CA ILE A 228 17.42 1.07 6.56
C ILE A 228 18.89 0.61 6.55
N GLU A 229 19.13 -0.64 6.16
CA GLU A 229 20.50 -1.19 6.05
C GLU A 229 21.33 -0.46 4.98
N ALA A 230 20.73 -0.13 3.83
CA ALA A 230 21.38 0.63 2.77
C ALA A 230 21.77 2.05 3.22
N VAL A 231 20.88 2.74 3.95
CA VAL A 231 21.15 4.07 4.48
C VAL A 231 22.24 4.03 5.56
N ASP A 232 22.18 3.09 6.52
CA ASP A 232 23.23 2.95 7.55
C ASP A 232 24.60 2.67 6.92
N ARG A 233 24.66 1.77 5.94
CA ARG A 233 25.90 1.47 5.21
C ARG A 233 26.43 2.73 4.49
N ALA A 234 25.59 3.43 3.73
CA ALA A 234 25.99 4.64 3.03
C ALA A 234 26.44 5.77 3.96
N MET A 235 25.82 5.93 5.13
CA MET A 235 26.24 6.90 6.17
C MET A 235 27.66 6.66 6.68
N ARG A 236 28.19 5.43 6.54
CA ARG A 236 29.57 5.06 6.89
C ARG A 236 30.57 5.33 5.76
N GLY A 237 30.14 5.96 4.67
CA GLY A 237 30.99 6.31 3.52
C GLY A 237 31.14 5.21 2.48
N GLU A 238 30.40 4.11 2.65
CA GLU A 238 30.41 2.99 1.70
C GLU A 238 29.64 3.32 0.42
N THR A 239 30.15 2.83 -0.71
CA THR A 239 29.54 3.01 -2.04
C THR A 239 28.77 1.77 -2.49
N SER A 240 27.96 1.92 -3.53
CA SER A 240 27.04 0.91 -4.06
C SER A 240 27.23 0.71 -5.57
N PRO A 241 26.74 -0.39 -6.17
CA PRO A 241 26.74 -0.57 -7.63
C PRO A 241 26.13 0.65 -8.35
N SER A 242 26.80 1.14 -9.40
CA SER A 242 26.42 2.39 -10.07
C SER A 242 26.80 2.43 -11.55
N PRO A 243 25.95 3.02 -12.42
CA PRO A 243 24.57 3.49 -12.17
C PRO A 243 23.60 2.32 -11.95
N VAL A 244 22.69 2.39 -10.96
CA VAL A 244 21.79 1.24 -10.70
C VAL A 244 20.71 1.12 -11.77
N TYR A 245 20.16 2.23 -12.26
CA TYR A 245 19.11 2.21 -13.29
C TYR A 245 19.75 2.12 -14.67
N GLU A 246 20.62 3.08 -14.99
CA GLU A 246 21.18 3.30 -16.32
C GLU A 246 22.37 2.40 -16.67
N GLY A 247 22.96 1.68 -15.71
CA GLY A 247 24.17 0.91 -15.98
C GLY A 247 23.99 -0.14 -17.09
N GLU A 248 25.07 -0.41 -17.82
CA GLU A 248 25.14 -1.48 -18.83
C GLU A 248 24.70 -2.85 -18.27
N ASP A 249 25.09 -3.14 -17.03
CA ASP A 249 24.64 -4.30 -16.26
C ASP A 249 23.60 -3.93 -15.18
N GLY A 250 22.87 -2.83 -15.41
CA GLY A 250 21.94 -2.21 -14.47
C GLY A 250 20.53 -2.80 -14.52
N PHE A 251 19.68 -2.21 -13.68
CA PHE A 251 18.29 -2.59 -13.50
C PHE A 251 17.47 -2.50 -14.79
N LEU A 252 17.60 -1.41 -15.56
CA LEU A 252 16.87 -1.28 -16.82
C LEU A 252 17.32 -2.34 -17.84
N ALA A 253 18.64 -2.52 -17.98
CA ALA A 253 19.25 -3.38 -18.98
C ALA A 253 18.92 -4.88 -18.82
N TRP A 254 18.76 -5.37 -17.59
CA TRP A 254 18.61 -6.81 -17.34
C TRP A 254 17.32 -7.22 -16.66
N MET A 255 16.63 -6.29 -16.00
CA MET A 255 15.41 -6.58 -15.28
C MET A 255 14.15 -6.07 -16.01
N LEU A 256 14.28 -5.07 -16.88
CA LEU A 256 13.15 -4.46 -17.61
C LEU A 256 13.30 -4.65 -19.14
N ASP A 257 13.14 -3.58 -19.93
CA ASP A 257 13.07 -3.59 -21.40
C ASP A 257 14.40 -3.88 -22.13
N GLY A 258 15.47 -4.20 -21.41
CA GLY A 258 16.75 -4.54 -22.03
C GLY A 258 17.63 -3.31 -22.33
N PRO A 259 18.68 -3.47 -23.16
CA PRO A 259 19.59 -2.38 -23.55
C PRO A 259 18.93 -1.18 -24.23
N ASP A 260 17.73 -1.37 -24.80
CA ASP A 260 16.97 -0.32 -25.49
C ASP A 260 15.93 0.36 -24.57
N SER A 261 15.97 0.09 -23.26
CA SER A 261 15.05 0.72 -22.28
C SER A 261 15.08 2.24 -22.37
N ASP A 262 13.91 2.85 -22.43
CA ASP A 262 13.73 4.32 -22.42
C ASP A 262 12.49 4.70 -21.62
N TYR A 263 12.70 5.05 -20.36
CA TYR A 263 11.64 5.50 -19.46
C TYR A 263 11.69 7.01 -19.26
N THR A 264 10.52 7.60 -18.98
CA THR A 264 10.42 9.01 -18.60
C THR A 264 9.91 9.10 -17.16
N VAL A 265 10.72 9.69 -16.28
CA VAL A 265 10.35 9.94 -14.88
C VAL A 265 10.19 11.45 -14.68
N LEU A 266 8.99 11.86 -14.27
CA LEU A 266 8.68 13.24 -13.94
C LEU A 266 9.02 13.50 -12.47
N LEU A 267 9.95 14.43 -12.23
CA LEU A 267 10.33 14.85 -10.88
C LEU A 267 10.06 16.34 -10.69
N PRO A 268 9.78 16.79 -9.46
CA PRO A 268 9.53 18.20 -9.19
C PRO A 268 10.80 19.05 -9.36
N GLU A 269 10.63 20.31 -9.75
CA GLU A 269 11.73 21.27 -9.86
C GLU A 269 12.36 21.58 -8.49
N PRO A 270 13.60 22.09 -8.44
CA PRO A 270 14.16 22.65 -7.21
C PRO A 270 13.22 23.71 -6.61
N GLY A 271 12.82 23.53 -5.36
CA GLY A 271 11.88 24.42 -4.67
C GLY A 271 10.40 24.19 -4.96
N GLU A 272 10.04 23.30 -5.90
CA GLU A 272 8.64 22.94 -6.14
C GLU A 272 8.09 22.10 -4.98
N PRO A 273 6.92 22.46 -4.41
CA PRO A 273 6.36 21.72 -3.28
C PRO A 273 6.04 20.27 -3.62
N ARG A 274 6.35 19.37 -2.68
CA ARG A 274 6.10 17.93 -2.84
C ARG A 274 4.63 17.65 -2.54
N ARG A 275 3.89 17.18 -3.54
CA ARG A 275 2.41 17.05 -3.50
C ARG A 275 1.90 15.68 -3.91
N ALA A 276 2.76 14.76 -4.30
CA ALA A 276 2.32 13.47 -4.84
C ALA A 276 1.48 12.63 -3.85
N ILE A 277 1.62 12.86 -2.54
CA ILE A 277 0.78 12.21 -1.51
C ILE A 277 -0.71 12.54 -1.64
N LEU A 278 -1.06 13.66 -2.28
CA LEU A 278 -2.44 14.07 -2.53
C LEU A 278 -3.09 13.25 -3.65
N ASP A 279 -2.28 12.66 -4.54
CA ASP A 279 -2.74 11.79 -5.62
C ASP A 279 -3.05 10.36 -5.12
N THR A 280 -2.49 9.96 -3.97
CA THR A 280 -2.71 8.61 -3.42
C THR A 280 -4.07 8.50 -2.73
N TYR A 281 -4.55 7.28 -2.54
CA TYR A 281 -5.90 7.07 -2.03
C TYR A 281 -6.04 5.88 -1.12
N THR A 282 -6.79 6.07 -0.03
CA THR A 282 -7.06 4.97 0.89
C THR A 282 -8.14 4.06 0.31
N LYS A 283 -8.05 2.78 0.67
CA LYS A 283 -9.16 1.85 0.50
C LYS A 283 -10.19 2.14 1.60
N GLU A 284 -11.43 2.39 1.21
CA GLU A 284 -12.55 2.48 2.16
C GLU A 284 -13.01 1.09 2.58
N HIS A 285 -12.94 0.12 1.66
CA HIS A 285 -13.37 -1.25 1.86
C HIS A 285 -12.17 -2.20 1.91
N SER A 286 -12.16 -3.17 2.84
CA SER A 286 -11.09 -4.20 2.88
C SER A 286 -11.32 -5.18 1.74
N ALA A 287 -10.77 -4.88 0.57
CA ALA A 287 -10.80 -5.71 -0.63
C ALA A 287 -9.70 -5.23 -1.60
N GLU A 288 -9.44 -6.01 -2.64
CA GLU A 288 -8.62 -5.60 -3.77
C GLU A 288 -9.13 -4.28 -4.38
N TYR A 289 -8.23 -3.43 -4.90
CA TYR A 289 -8.59 -2.04 -5.19
C TYR A 289 -9.63 -1.91 -6.32
N GLN A 290 -9.56 -2.80 -7.31
CA GLN A 290 -10.45 -2.82 -8.47
C GLN A 290 -11.87 -3.24 -8.06
N ALA A 291 -12.05 -3.72 -6.83
CA ALA A 291 -13.35 -3.95 -6.23
C ALA A 291 -13.96 -2.73 -5.51
N GLN A 292 -13.20 -1.66 -5.22
CA GLN A 292 -13.71 -0.53 -4.40
C GLN A 292 -14.93 0.14 -5.06
N ALA A 293 -14.79 0.56 -6.33
CA ALA A 293 -15.89 1.15 -7.09
C ALA A 293 -17.04 0.16 -7.33
N ILE A 294 -16.72 -1.14 -7.41
CA ILE A 294 -17.72 -2.20 -7.60
C ILE A 294 -18.56 -2.40 -6.32
N ILE A 295 -17.97 -2.26 -5.14
CA ILE A 295 -18.70 -2.28 -3.85
C ILE A 295 -19.65 -1.08 -3.76
N ASP A 296 -19.16 0.12 -4.06
CA ASP A 296 -19.99 1.34 -4.02
C ASP A 296 -21.12 1.27 -5.05
N LEU A 297 -20.85 0.75 -6.25
CA LEU A 297 -21.84 0.47 -7.27
C LEU A 297 -22.91 -0.53 -6.80
N ALA A 298 -22.51 -1.62 -6.15
CA ALA A 298 -23.44 -2.62 -5.62
C ALA A 298 -24.35 -2.01 -4.55
N ARG A 299 -23.80 -1.18 -3.65
CA ARG A 299 -24.54 -0.46 -2.62
C ARG A 299 -25.57 0.49 -3.21
N ARG A 300 -25.20 1.23 -4.27
CA ARG A 300 -26.13 2.11 -5.00
C ARG A 300 -27.22 1.33 -5.73
N LEU A 301 -26.87 0.20 -6.33
CA LEU A 301 -27.83 -0.67 -7.03
C LEU A 301 -28.80 -1.36 -6.08
N ARG A 302 -28.41 -1.63 -4.83
CA ARG A 302 -29.29 -2.22 -3.82
C ARG A 302 -30.58 -1.43 -3.62
N GLU A 303 -30.52 -0.11 -3.71
CA GLU A 303 -31.70 0.77 -3.59
C GLU A 303 -32.68 0.60 -4.75
N LYS A 304 -32.23 0.04 -5.89
CA LYS A 304 -32.99 -0.13 -7.12
C LYS A 304 -33.37 -1.59 -7.40
N ALA A 305 -32.57 -2.56 -6.95
CA ALA A 305 -32.61 -3.96 -7.36
C ALA A 305 -33.87 -4.76 -6.96
N GLY A 306 -34.65 -4.26 -5.99
CA GLY A 306 -35.82 -4.98 -5.47
C GLY A 306 -35.45 -6.30 -4.77
N PRO A 307 -36.37 -7.27 -4.67
CA PRO A 307 -36.09 -8.58 -4.08
C PRO A 307 -35.04 -9.37 -4.88
N LEU A 308 -33.96 -9.76 -4.21
CA LEU A 308 -32.80 -10.40 -4.86
C LEU A 308 -33.06 -11.85 -5.31
N ASP A 309 -34.09 -12.50 -4.79
CA ASP A 309 -34.55 -13.82 -5.25
C ASP A 309 -35.15 -13.77 -6.66
N GLN A 310 -35.57 -12.59 -7.13
CA GLN A 310 -36.02 -12.36 -8.51
C GLN A 310 -34.87 -12.15 -9.49
N VAL A 311 -33.62 -12.08 -9.04
CA VAL A 311 -32.47 -11.91 -9.94
C VAL A 311 -32.26 -13.18 -10.76
N ARG A 312 -32.25 -13.03 -12.08
CA ARG A 312 -31.92 -14.08 -13.06
C ARG A 312 -30.43 -14.11 -13.36
N SER A 313 -29.81 -12.95 -13.61
CA SER A 313 -28.40 -12.83 -13.94
C SER A 313 -27.85 -11.45 -13.62
N ILE A 314 -26.56 -11.38 -13.33
CA ILE A 314 -25.82 -10.12 -13.17
C ILE A 314 -24.56 -10.19 -14.03
N VAL A 315 -24.35 -9.18 -14.87
CA VAL A 315 -23.15 -9.04 -15.70
C VAL A 315 -22.41 -7.76 -15.34
N LEU A 316 -21.14 -7.88 -14.98
CA LEU A 316 -20.25 -6.76 -14.69
C LEU A 316 -19.32 -6.53 -15.90
N HIS A 317 -19.55 -5.44 -16.62
CA HIS A 317 -18.66 -4.94 -17.67
C HIS A 317 -17.54 -4.13 -17.04
N THR A 318 -16.29 -4.55 -17.21
CA THR A 318 -15.14 -3.96 -16.51
C THR A 318 -13.84 -4.11 -17.32
N SER A 319 -12.72 -3.66 -16.77
CA SER A 319 -11.41 -3.72 -17.41
C SER A 319 -10.89 -5.15 -17.56
N HIS A 320 -9.92 -5.34 -18.47
CA HIS A 320 -9.13 -6.57 -18.60
C HIS A 320 -8.58 -7.02 -17.25
N HIS A 321 -8.00 -6.10 -16.48
CA HIS A 321 -7.42 -6.40 -15.17
C HIS A 321 -8.49 -6.96 -14.23
N THR A 322 -9.60 -6.27 -14.05
CA THR A 322 -10.69 -6.72 -13.17
C THR A 322 -11.25 -8.07 -13.63
N HIS A 323 -11.47 -8.25 -14.94
CA HIS A 323 -12.01 -9.50 -15.49
C HIS A 323 -11.07 -10.70 -15.29
N HIS A 324 -9.79 -10.57 -15.61
CA HIS A 324 -8.83 -11.68 -15.59
C HIS A 324 -8.10 -11.88 -14.25
N VAL A 325 -8.06 -10.87 -13.36
CA VAL A 325 -7.33 -10.97 -12.09
C VAL A 325 -8.24 -11.31 -10.93
N ILE A 326 -9.47 -10.78 -10.87
CA ILE A 326 -10.40 -10.95 -9.74
C ILE A 326 -11.84 -11.31 -10.16
N GLY A 327 -12.12 -11.35 -11.46
CA GLY A 327 -13.41 -11.70 -12.04
C GLY A 327 -13.47 -13.13 -12.59
N SER A 328 -14.54 -13.41 -13.35
CA SER A 328 -14.80 -14.72 -13.96
C SER A 328 -13.75 -15.14 -14.98
N GLY A 329 -13.10 -14.19 -15.65
CA GLY A 329 -12.05 -14.44 -16.64
C GLY A 329 -10.73 -14.96 -16.06
N ALA A 330 -10.59 -14.97 -14.74
CA ALA A 330 -9.47 -15.61 -14.06
C ALA A 330 -9.49 -17.14 -14.18
N ASN A 331 -10.64 -17.73 -14.52
CA ASN A 331 -10.85 -19.18 -14.60
C ASN A 331 -10.42 -19.94 -13.33
N ASP A 332 -10.61 -19.29 -12.18
CA ASP A 332 -10.31 -19.85 -10.86
C ASP A 332 -11.63 -20.25 -10.16
N PRO A 333 -11.92 -21.55 -10.03
CA PRO A 333 -13.14 -22.03 -9.37
C PRO A 333 -13.25 -21.59 -7.91
N GLN A 334 -12.12 -21.33 -7.23
CA GLN A 334 -12.11 -20.95 -5.82
C GLN A 334 -12.78 -19.57 -5.60
N LYS A 335 -12.85 -18.73 -6.64
CA LYS A 335 -13.58 -17.45 -6.62
C LYS A 335 -15.10 -17.60 -6.69
N TYR A 336 -15.60 -18.83 -6.75
CA TYR A 336 -17.01 -19.19 -6.68
C TYR A 336 -17.28 -20.21 -5.56
N ASP A 337 -16.29 -20.46 -4.69
CA ASP A 337 -16.37 -21.45 -3.62
C ASP A 337 -16.70 -20.79 -2.26
N PRO A 338 -17.85 -21.10 -1.63
CA PRO A 338 -18.24 -20.54 -0.32
C PRO A 338 -17.37 -21.04 0.85
N THR A 339 -16.43 -21.93 0.61
CA THR A 339 -15.44 -22.40 1.58
C THR A 339 -14.05 -21.83 1.34
N ALA A 340 -13.88 -20.97 0.33
CA ALA A 340 -12.62 -20.32 0.04
C ALA A 340 -12.10 -19.48 1.22
N SER A 341 -10.78 -19.26 1.24
CA SER A 341 -10.15 -18.42 2.25
C SER A 341 -10.57 -16.96 2.12
N ARG A 342 -10.37 -16.18 3.19
CA ARG A 342 -10.56 -14.71 3.14
C ARG A 342 -9.76 -14.11 1.99
N GLU A 343 -8.52 -14.54 1.81
CA GLU A 343 -7.59 -14.03 0.81
C GLU A 343 -8.11 -14.26 -0.62
N THR A 344 -8.77 -15.40 -0.87
CA THR A 344 -9.45 -15.67 -2.14
C THR A 344 -10.73 -14.84 -2.31
N LEU A 345 -11.56 -14.72 -1.26
CA LEU A 345 -12.80 -13.94 -1.30
C LEU A 345 -12.56 -12.44 -1.51
N ASP A 346 -11.46 -11.91 -0.94
CA ASP A 346 -10.92 -10.56 -1.15
C ASP A 346 -10.61 -10.27 -2.64
N HIS A 347 -10.32 -11.33 -3.41
CA HIS A 347 -10.02 -11.26 -4.84
C HIS A 347 -11.11 -11.92 -5.70
N SER A 348 -12.36 -12.00 -5.20
CA SER A 348 -13.53 -12.47 -5.95
C SER A 348 -14.55 -11.34 -6.11
N VAL A 349 -14.47 -10.62 -7.23
CA VAL A 349 -15.46 -9.58 -7.57
C VAL A 349 -16.91 -10.10 -7.58
N PRO A 350 -17.19 -11.31 -8.08
CA PRO A 350 -18.54 -11.89 -8.00
C PRO A 350 -19.04 -12.01 -6.55
N TYR A 351 -18.22 -12.53 -5.64
CA TYR A 351 -18.57 -12.60 -4.22
C TYR A 351 -18.77 -11.23 -3.60
N ILE A 352 -17.82 -10.33 -3.86
CA ILE A 352 -17.80 -8.98 -3.32
C ILE A 352 -19.06 -8.23 -3.72
N PHE A 353 -19.42 -8.28 -5.00
CA PHE A 353 -20.63 -7.63 -5.50
C PHE A 353 -21.89 -8.24 -4.89
N ALA A 354 -21.99 -9.57 -4.76
CA ALA A 354 -23.14 -10.24 -4.14
C ALA A 354 -23.35 -9.77 -2.70
N VAL A 355 -22.32 -9.83 -1.86
CA VAL A 355 -22.42 -9.47 -0.44
C VAL A 355 -22.68 -7.98 -0.26
N ALA A 356 -22.02 -7.11 -1.03
CA ALA A 356 -22.25 -5.67 -0.98
C ALA A 356 -23.68 -5.30 -1.43
N LEU A 357 -24.21 -5.98 -2.44
CA LEU A 357 -25.58 -5.80 -2.93
C LEU A 357 -26.62 -6.29 -1.90
N GLU A 358 -26.39 -7.43 -1.24
CA GLU A 358 -27.30 -7.96 -0.21
C GLU A 358 -27.29 -7.10 1.06
N ASP A 359 -26.11 -6.87 1.62
CA ASP A 359 -25.95 -6.29 2.96
C ASP A 359 -25.95 -4.75 2.93
N GLY A 360 -25.74 -4.12 1.77
CA GLY A 360 -25.62 -2.66 1.62
C GLY A 360 -24.39 -2.06 2.32
N THR A 361 -23.54 -2.91 2.89
CA THR A 361 -22.34 -2.55 3.65
C THR A 361 -21.22 -3.55 3.37
N TRP A 362 -19.98 -3.13 3.60
CA TRP A 362 -18.81 -3.99 3.50
C TRP A 362 -17.95 -3.85 4.75
N HIS A 363 -17.63 -4.96 5.40
CA HIS A 363 -16.88 -4.98 6.65
C HIS A 363 -15.72 -5.97 6.59
N HIS A 364 -14.54 -5.55 7.03
CA HIS A 364 -13.27 -6.27 6.88
C HIS A 364 -13.21 -7.69 7.48
N GLU A 365 -14.06 -8.00 8.46
CA GLU A 365 -14.23 -9.35 9.03
C GLU A 365 -15.60 -9.96 8.71
N ARG A 366 -16.69 -9.32 9.18
CA ARG A 366 -18.06 -9.83 9.03
C ARG A 366 -18.46 -10.16 7.59
N SER A 367 -18.00 -9.40 6.59
CA SER A 367 -18.32 -9.70 5.20
C SER A 367 -17.65 -10.99 4.72
N TYR A 368 -16.57 -11.45 5.36
CA TYR A 368 -15.82 -12.66 5.02
C TYR A 368 -16.09 -13.85 5.96
N ALA A 369 -16.91 -13.67 7.00
CA ALA A 369 -17.15 -14.72 7.99
C ALA A 369 -17.71 -15.99 7.31
N PRO A 370 -17.27 -17.21 7.69
CA PRO A 370 -17.74 -18.44 7.04
C PRO A 370 -19.26 -18.58 7.01
N ASP A 371 -19.94 -18.25 8.12
CA ASP A 371 -21.41 -18.31 8.20
C ASP A 371 -22.09 -17.25 7.30
N ARG A 372 -21.41 -16.14 7.01
CA ARG A 372 -21.88 -15.14 6.04
C ARG A 372 -21.70 -15.64 4.62
N ALA A 373 -20.50 -16.12 4.26
CA ALA A 373 -20.18 -16.58 2.92
C ALA A 373 -21.04 -17.79 2.47
N ARG A 374 -21.43 -18.64 3.43
CA ARG A 374 -22.20 -19.87 3.18
C ARG A 374 -23.71 -19.71 3.20
N ARG A 375 -24.24 -18.49 3.32
CA ARG A 375 -25.70 -18.26 3.27
C ARG A 375 -26.25 -18.77 1.92
N PRO A 376 -27.30 -19.63 1.90
CA PRO A 376 -27.81 -20.20 0.65
C PRO A 376 -28.19 -19.17 -0.42
N GLY A 377 -28.89 -18.09 -0.02
CA GLY A 377 -29.28 -17.02 -0.96
C GLY A 377 -28.09 -16.28 -1.56
N THR A 378 -27.02 -16.07 -0.78
CA THR A 378 -25.78 -15.45 -1.26
C THR A 378 -25.06 -16.33 -2.26
N VAL A 379 -24.95 -17.62 -1.97
CA VAL A 379 -24.33 -18.58 -2.89
C VAL A 379 -25.14 -18.61 -4.19
N GLU A 380 -26.47 -18.65 -4.12
CA GLU A 380 -27.32 -18.61 -5.29
C GLU A 380 -27.13 -17.33 -6.11
N LEU A 381 -27.12 -16.16 -5.48
CA LEU A 381 -26.89 -14.87 -6.15
C LEU A 381 -25.49 -14.78 -6.76
N TRP A 382 -24.47 -15.19 -6.01
CA TRP A 382 -23.06 -15.19 -6.42
C TRP A 382 -22.85 -16.02 -7.68
N GLN A 383 -23.47 -17.20 -7.79
CA GLN A 383 -23.39 -18.05 -8.97
C GLN A 383 -24.07 -17.43 -10.22
N LYS A 384 -24.92 -16.42 -10.05
CA LYS A 384 -25.55 -15.66 -11.15
C LYS A 384 -24.71 -14.47 -11.62
N ILE A 385 -23.59 -14.16 -10.97
CA ILE A 385 -22.72 -13.03 -11.30
C ILE A 385 -21.57 -13.47 -12.19
N THR A 386 -21.45 -12.81 -13.34
CA THR A 386 -20.33 -12.96 -14.28
C THR A 386 -19.68 -11.62 -14.55
N THR A 387 -18.39 -11.63 -14.88
CA THR A 387 -17.69 -10.45 -15.39
C THR A 387 -17.35 -10.63 -16.86
N VAL A 388 -17.33 -9.53 -17.61
CA VAL A 388 -16.87 -9.49 -19.01
C VAL A 388 -15.91 -8.32 -19.18
N GLU A 389 -14.85 -8.54 -19.96
CA GLU A 389 -14.01 -7.42 -20.39
C GLU A 389 -14.80 -6.53 -21.35
N ASP A 390 -14.74 -5.23 -21.10
CA ASP A 390 -15.18 -4.20 -22.02
C ASP A 390 -13.97 -3.33 -22.43
N PRO A 391 -13.63 -3.26 -23.73
CA PRO A 391 -12.48 -2.51 -24.21
C PRO A 391 -12.47 -1.03 -23.81
N ALA A 392 -13.65 -0.41 -23.60
CA ALA A 392 -13.71 0.98 -23.14
C ALA A 392 -13.22 1.13 -21.70
N TRP A 393 -13.57 0.19 -20.82
CA TRP A 393 -13.08 0.15 -19.44
C TRP A 393 -11.58 -0.18 -19.38
N THR A 394 -11.10 -1.12 -20.22
CA THR A 394 -9.66 -1.40 -20.33
C THR A 394 -8.85 -0.17 -20.78
N ARG A 395 -9.33 0.57 -21.79
CA ARG A 395 -8.65 1.80 -22.24
C ARG A 395 -8.56 2.86 -21.14
N ARG A 396 -9.66 3.09 -20.40
CA ARG A 396 -9.66 4.04 -19.28
C ARG A 396 -8.78 3.57 -18.13
N TYR A 397 -8.73 2.27 -17.84
CA TYR A 397 -7.88 1.72 -16.79
C TYR A 397 -6.39 2.04 -17.04
N HIS A 398 -5.94 1.96 -18.29
CA HIS A 398 -4.56 2.23 -18.70
C HIS A 398 -4.33 3.66 -19.23
N ASP A 399 -5.26 4.59 -19.03
CA ASP A 399 -5.09 5.95 -19.54
C ASP A 399 -3.83 6.57 -18.90
N PRO A 400 -2.89 7.10 -19.70
CA PRO A 400 -1.70 7.75 -19.16
C PRO A 400 -2.05 9.03 -18.39
N ASP A 401 -3.18 9.67 -18.71
CA ASP A 401 -3.71 10.81 -17.97
C ASP A 401 -4.47 10.31 -16.72
N PRO A 402 -3.95 10.56 -15.50
CA PRO A 402 -4.60 10.11 -14.27
C PRO A 402 -6.04 10.59 -14.11
N GLU A 403 -6.38 11.77 -14.65
CA GLU A 403 -7.73 12.35 -14.57
C GLU A 403 -8.77 11.58 -15.42
N ARG A 404 -8.32 10.78 -16.39
CA ARG A 404 -9.18 9.98 -17.27
C ARG A 404 -9.29 8.54 -16.82
N ARG A 405 -8.53 8.14 -15.80
CA ARG A 405 -8.51 6.76 -15.31
C ARG A 405 -9.84 6.35 -14.73
N ALA A 406 -10.12 5.07 -14.86
CA ALA A 406 -11.28 4.44 -14.26
C ALA A 406 -10.94 3.02 -13.81
N PHE A 407 -11.39 2.68 -12.60
CA PHE A 407 -11.10 1.41 -11.95
C PHE A 407 -12.36 0.60 -11.62
N GLY A 408 -13.55 1.13 -11.96
CA GLY A 408 -14.83 0.46 -11.73
C GLY A 408 -15.39 -0.28 -12.93
N GLY A 409 -16.69 -0.09 -13.17
CA GLY A 409 -17.40 -0.83 -14.20
C GLY A 409 -18.88 -0.47 -14.28
N ARG A 410 -19.57 -1.18 -15.17
CA ARG A 410 -21.03 -1.12 -15.35
C ARG A 410 -21.64 -2.46 -14.97
N ALA A 411 -22.66 -2.43 -14.13
CA ALA A 411 -23.38 -3.63 -13.69
C ALA A 411 -24.77 -3.66 -14.35
N VAL A 412 -25.13 -4.81 -14.91
CA VAL A 412 -26.43 -5.07 -15.53
C VAL A 412 -27.11 -6.22 -14.80
N ILE A 413 -28.13 -5.90 -14.01
CA ILE A 413 -28.97 -6.86 -13.28
C ILE A 413 -30.20 -7.15 -14.12
N THR A 414 -30.44 -8.41 -14.43
CA THR A 414 -31.65 -8.85 -15.13
C THR A 414 -32.53 -9.68 -14.20
N LEU A 415 -33.79 -9.29 -14.06
CA LEU A 415 -34.77 -9.98 -13.22
C LEU A 415 -35.48 -11.11 -14.00
N ALA A 416 -36.18 -11.98 -13.27
CA ALA A 416 -36.88 -13.14 -13.81
C ALA A 416 -37.98 -12.76 -14.81
N ASP A 417 -38.65 -11.61 -14.60
CA ASP A 417 -39.66 -11.04 -15.49
C ASP A 417 -39.08 -10.37 -16.76
N GLY A 418 -37.75 -10.28 -16.86
CA GLY A 418 -37.04 -9.64 -17.96
C GLY A 418 -36.72 -8.15 -17.73
N THR A 419 -37.12 -7.56 -16.61
CA THR A 419 -36.73 -6.20 -16.23
C THR A 419 -35.21 -6.09 -16.11
N VAL A 420 -34.65 -5.00 -16.62
CA VAL A 420 -33.21 -4.71 -16.57
C VAL A 420 -32.97 -3.48 -15.70
N ILE A 421 -32.05 -3.61 -14.76
CA ILE A 421 -31.57 -2.54 -13.89
C ILE A 421 -30.09 -2.41 -14.14
N GLU A 422 -29.65 -1.23 -14.59
CA GLU A 422 -28.25 -0.96 -14.88
C GLU A 422 -27.77 0.32 -14.21
N ASP A 423 -26.48 0.32 -13.88
CA ASP A 423 -25.79 1.48 -13.34
C ASP A 423 -24.27 1.31 -13.54
N GLU A 424 -23.51 2.41 -13.50
CA GLU A 424 -22.07 2.39 -13.67
C GLU A 424 -21.33 3.36 -12.75
N LEU A 425 -20.15 2.96 -12.30
CA LEU A 425 -19.30 3.81 -11.46
C LEU A 425 -17.85 3.69 -11.92
N ALA A 426 -17.22 4.82 -12.21
CA ALA A 426 -15.87 4.84 -12.75
C ALA A 426 -14.76 4.78 -11.70
N LEU A 427 -14.97 5.49 -10.58
CA LEU A 427 -14.03 5.62 -9.48
C LEU A 427 -14.78 5.34 -8.18
N ALA A 428 -14.09 4.74 -7.21
CA ALA A 428 -14.65 4.53 -5.88
C ALA A 428 -14.99 5.89 -5.25
N ASP A 429 -16.00 5.92 -4.37
CA ASP A 429 -16.44 7.18 -3.78
C ASP A 429 -15.29 7.85 -3.00
N ALA A 430 -14.48 7.05 -2.31
CA ALA A 430 -13.32 7.48 -1.52
C ALA A 430 -12.09 7.94 -2.34
N HIS A 431 -12.08 7.76 -3.66
CA HIS A 431 -10.98 8.24 -4.50
C HIS A 431 -10.86 9.78 -4.44
N PRO A 432 -9.66 10.38 -4.60
CA PRO A 432 -9.46 11.83 -4.60
C PRO A 432 -10.33 12.56 -5.61
N ALA A 433 -10.57 11.94 -6.77
CA ALA A 433 -11.51 12.39 -7.79
C ALA A 433 -12.90 11.70 -7.72
N GLY A 434 -13.20 11.01 -6.61
CA GLY A 434 -14.47 10.33 -6.35
C GLY A 434 -15.54 11.26 -5.78
N ALA A 435 -16.75 10.72 -5.54
CA ALA A 435 -17.89 11.50 -5.05
C ALA A 435 -17.74 11.96 -3.58
N ARG A 436 -16.95 11.24 -2.79
CA ARG A 436 -16.69 11.52 -1.37
C ARG A 436 -15.22 11.22 -1.05
N PRO A 437 -14.27 12.07 -1.50
CA PRO A 437 -12.86 11.91 -1.20
C PRO A 437 -12.63 11.75 0.30
N PHE A 438 -11.76 10.83 0.69
CA PHE A 438 -11.60 10.45 2.09
C PHE A 438 -10.97 11.58 2.91
N ASP A 439 -11.72 12.13 3.86
CA ASP A 439 -11.30 13.24 4.72
C ASP A 439 -10.90 12.78 6.13
N ARG A 440 -10.40 13.70 6.96
CA ARG A 440 -9.97 13.37 8.35
C ARG A 440 -11.07 12.68 9.16
N PRO A 441 -12.33 13.15 9.20
CA PRO A 441 -13.44 12.42 9.82
C PRO A 441 -13.57 10.98 9.33
N ALA A 442 -13.46 10.73 8.03
CA ALA A 442 -13.51 9.37 7.47
C ALA A 442 -12.33 8.51 7.94
N TYR A 443 -11.09 9.03 7.96
CA TYR A 443 -9.92 8.34 8.53
C TYR A 443 -10.09 8.03 10.02
N THR A 444 -10.61 8.98 10.79
CA THR A 444 -10.91 8.76 12.21
C THR A 444 -12.00 7.72 12.40
N GLY A 445 -13.06 7.73 11.58
CA GLY A 445 -14.12 6.73 11.59
C GLY A 445 -13.57 5.33 11.30
N LYS A 446 -12.75 5.20 10.24
CA LYS A 446 -12.07 3.95 9.88
C LYS A 446 -11.19 3.43 11.01
N PHE A 447 -10.40 4.29 11.65
CA PHE A 447 -9.59 3.92 12.82
C PHE A 447 -10.47 3.37 13.94
N ARG A 448 -11.54 4.08 14.30
CA ARG A 448 -12.44 3.64 15.38
C ARG A 448 -13.09 2.29 15.09
N THR A 449 -13.49 2.04 13.84
CA THR A 449 -14.05 0.76 13.42
C THR A 449 -13.01 -0.36 13.48
N LEU A 450 -11.80 -0.14 12.98
CA LEU A 450 -10.75 -1.16 12.96
C LEU A 450 -10.12 -1.40 14.34
N ALA A 451 -10.27 -0.45 15.26
CA ALA A 451 -9.79 -0.54 16.63
C ALA A 451 -10.83 -1.12 17.60
N GLU A 452 -12.05 -1.40 17.14
CA GLU A 452 -13.14 -1.93 17.96
C GLU A 452 -12.74 -3.28 18.61
N GLY A 453 -12.92 -3.39 19.92
CA GLY A 453 -12.54 -4.60 20.68
C GLY A 453 -11.04 -4.82 20.88
N VAL A 454 -10.17 -4.04 20.21
CA VAL A 454 -8.70 -4.16 20.29
C VAL A 454 -8.06 -3.03 21.08
N VAL A 455 -8.53 -1.79 20.88
CA VAL A 455 -8.03 -0.57 21.53
C VAL A 455 -9.17 0.05 22.33
N THR A 456 -8.93 0.36 23.60
CA THR A 456 -9.94 1.03 24.45
C THR A 456 -10.27 2.43 23.90
N ARG A 457 -11.47 2.93 24.17
CA ARG A 457 -11.89 4.26 23.67
C ARG A 457 -10.93 5.38 24.09
N SER A 458 -10.44 5.36 25.33
CA SER A 458 -9.46 6.34 25.82
C SER A 458 -8.11 6.26 25.09
N ALA A 459 -7.63 5.05 24.80
CA ALA A 459 -6.40 4.85 24.03
C ALA A 459 -6.57 5.22 22.55
N GLN A 460 -7.76 5.03 21.98
CA GLN A 460 -8.10 5.52 20.64
C GLN A 460 -8.02 7.05 20.59
N ASP A 461 -8.65 7.74 21.54
CA ASP A 461 -8.67 9.19 21.59
C ASP A 461 -7.25 9.75 21.80
N ALA A 462 -6.46 9.15 22.71
CA ALA A 462 -5.05 9.54 22.92
C ALA A 462 -4.18 9.40 21.65
N PHE A 463 -4.34 8.30 20.90
CA PHE A 463 -3.62 8.12 19.63
C PHE A 463 -4.04 9.18 18.60
N LEU A 464 -5.33 9.43 18.45
CA LEU A 464 -5.86 10.42 17.50
C LEU A 464 -5.36 11.83 17.83
N ASP A 465 -5.27 12.18 19.12
CA ASP A 465 -4.71 13.44 19.58
C ASP A 465 -3.21 13.56 19.26
N SER A 466 -2.43 12.51 19.50
CA SER A 466 -1.02 12.46 19.10
C SER A 466 -0.85 12.60 17.58
N ALA A 467 -1.63 11.87 16.80
CA ALA A 467 -1.58 11.94 15.34
C ALA A 467 -1.97 13.35 14.84
N ALA A 468 -3.03 13.95 15.37
CA ALA A 468 -3.46 15.30 14.98
C ALA A 468 -2.36 16.36 15.19
N ARG A 469 -1.49 16.15 16.19
CA ARG A 469 -0.38 17.04 16.53
C ARG A 469 0.97 16.52 16.04
N LEU A 470 0.99 15.66 15.01
CA LEU A 470 2.21 15.00 14.53
C LEU A 470 3.39 15.97 14.33
N ALA A 471 3.16 17.14 13.71
CA ALA A 471 4.22 18.12 13.47
C ALA A 471 4.88 18.67 14.75
N GLU A 472 4.17 18.63 15.88
CA GLU A 472 4.61 19.15 17.17
C GLU A 472 5.24 18.08 18.07
N LEU A 473 5.15 16.80 17.70
CA LEU A 473 5.64 15.72 18.55
C LEU A 473 7.16 15.80 18.69
N SER A 474 7.63 15.78 19.94
CA SER A 474 9.03 15.55 20.23
C SER A 474 9.43 14.10 19.90
N ALA A 475 10.72 13.82 19.88
CA ALA A 475 11.21 12.46 19.70
C ALA A 475 10.67 11.47 20.76
N ALA A 476 10.47 11.93 22.00
CA ALA A 476 9.91 11.12 23.07
C ALA A 476 8.41 10.85 22.87
N ASP A 477 7.69 11.80 22.26
CA ASP A 477 6.24 11.73 22.07
C ASP A 477 5.83 10.92 20.83
N LEU A 478 6.77 10.56 19.94
CA LEU A 478 6.51 9.66 18.81
C LEU A 478 5.98 8.29 19.24
N GLY A 479 6.18 7.89 20.50
CA GLY A 479 5.55 6.71 21.09
C GLY A 479 4.01 6.77 21.08
N GLY A 480 3.43 7.97 21.09
CA GLY A 480 1.98 8.19 21.01
C GLY A 480 1.35 7.80 19.67
N LEU A 481 2.17 7.53 18.64
CA LEU A 481 1.71 7.01 17.34
C LEU A 481 1.48 5.48 17.33
N PHE A 482 1.62 4.83 18.49
CA PHE A 482 1.29 3.42 18.69
C PHE A 482 0.11 3.32 19.67
N PRO A 483 -1.12 3.05 19.20
CA PRO A 483 -2.27 2.91 20.08
C PRO A 483 -2.02 1.85 21.16
N ALA A 484 -2.38 2.17 22.41
CA ALA A 484 -2.22 1.23 23.52
C ALA A 484 -3.25 0.08 23.39
N VAL A 485 -2.76 -1.15 23.46
CA VAL A 485 -3.56 -2.39 23.36
C VAL A 485 -3.25 -3.30 24.54
N ASP A 486 -4.06 -4.35 24.73
CA ASP A 486 -3.77 -5.41 25.68
C ASP A 486 -2.56 -6.25 25.21
N THR A 487 -1.37 -5.83 25.62
CA THR A 487 -0.12 -6.50 25.27
C THR A 487 0.01 -7.89 25.91
N GLU A 488 -0.75 -8.20 26.97
CA GLU A 488 -0.73 -9.52 27.60
C GLU A 488 -1.52 -10.53 26.76
N ALA A 489 -2.70 -10.14 26.28
CA ALA A 489 -3.49 -10.94 25.34
C ALA A 489 -2.72 -11.18 24.02
N VAL A 490 -2.07 -10.13 23.48
CA VAL A 490 -1.22 -10.25 22.29
C VAL A 490 -0.05 -11.20 22.53
N ALA A 491 0.66 -11.08 23.66
CA ALA A 491 1.76 -11.96 24.01
C ALA A 491 1.32 -13.42 24.22
N ALA A 492 0.12 -13.65 24.77
CA ALA A 492 -0.44 -14.98 24.93
C ALA A 492 -0.73 -15.64 23.57
N PHE A 493 -1.21 -14.87 22.59
CA PHE A 493 -1.35 -15.37 21.22
C PHE A 493 0.01 -15.69 20.59
N ASP A 494 0.99 -14.80 20.71
CA ASP A 494 2.34 -15.00 20.16
C ASP A 494 3.01 -16.26 20.75
N ALA A 495 2.78 -16.55 22.02
CA ALA A 495 3.30 -17.74 22.70
C ALA A 495 2.73 -19.06 22.17
N SER A 496 1.61 -19.03 21.43
CA SER A 496 1.03 -20.21 20.77
C SER A 496 1.73 -20.57 19.45
N LEU A 497 2.58 -19.67 18.93
CA LEU A 497 3.27 -19.88 17.67
C LEU A 497 4.40 -20.93 17.81
N PRO A 498 4.71 -21.67 16.72
CA PRO A 498 5.92 -22.49 16.66
C PRO A 498 7.17 -21.64 16.89
N LYS A 499 8.18 -22.20 17.56
CA LYS A 499 9.45 -21.52 17.79
C LYS A 499 10.26 -21.39 16.50
N GLY A 500 10.87 -20.22 16.31
CA GLY A 500 11.82 -19.95 15.23
C GLY A 500 13.27 -20.21 15.66
N LEU A 501 14.21 -19.59 14.93
CA LEU A 501 15.65 -19.68 15.23
C LEU A 501 16.07 -18.91 16.48
N PHE A 502 15.30 -17.91 16.90
CA PHE A 502 15.61 -16.98 18.00
C PHE A 502 14.63 -17.12 19.17
#